data_AF-A0A968FWU5-F1
#
_entry.id   AF-A0A968FWU5-F1
#
_cell.length_a   1.000
_cell.length_b   1.000
_cell.length_c   1.000
_cell.angle_alpha   90.00
_cell.angle_beta   90.00
_cell.angle_gamma   90.00
#
_symmetry.space_group_name_H-M   'P 1'
#
loop_
_entity.id
_entity.type
_entity.pdbx_description
1 polymer ?
#
loop_
_entity_poly.entity_id
_entity_poly.type
_entity_poly.pdbx_seq_one_letter_code
_entity_poly.pdbx_strand_id
1 'polypeptide(L)'
;MKNIRKQSFIPITGLVLLALLWIPALAWSFDFSGWNGLLKKHVRPVTLAGVDLLGVDYPALQKDPAWARVIEDLKSFSPSALKTPPEKLAFWINVYNIMAVKMVLDHYPVDSIKDAGSFFRPVWKKTVGIVGGQEVTLHRIEHEILRKMGEPRVHAAIVCASVSCPDLRREAFTPENLEKQLDDQLRKFLANSRKGMRVDRRQDRIYLSKIFDWFEEDFESKGGVLPYLSRYAAGKDRAYLKSGKGKIIYLDYNWDLNRRQD
;
A
#
# COMPACT_ATOMS: atom_id res chain seq x y z
N MET A 1 17.17 -73.82 -59.32
CA MET A 1 17.80 -72.51 -59.01
C MET A 1 16.72 -71.57 -58.50
N LYS A 2 16.59 -71.39 -57.18
CA LYS A 2 15.55 -70.55 -56.55
C LYS A 2 16.14 -69.19 -56.18
N ASN A 3 15.56 -68.13 -56.74
CA ASN A 3 15.86 -66.72 -56.44
C ASN A 3 15.45 -66.37 -55.00
N ILE A 4 16.40 -65.97 -54.16
CA ILE A 4 16.13 -65.39 -52.84
C ILE A 4 16.42 -63.89 -52.93
N ARG A 5 15.35 -63.08 -52.95
CA ARG A 5 15.43 -61.62 -52.82
C ARG A 5 15.87 -61.27 -51.39
N LYS A 6 16.98 -60.56 -51.23
CA LYS A 6 17.35 -59.92 -49.96
C LYS A 6 16.43 -58.73 -49.73
N GLN A 7 15.66 -58.75 -48.64
CA GLN A 7 14.91 -57.58 -48.16
C GLN A 7 15.86 -56.68 -47.36
N SER A 8 15.98 -55.43 -47.77
CA SER A 8 16.77 -54.40 -47.07
C SER A 8 15.94 -53.83 -45.91
N PHE A 9 16.41 -54.02 -44.68
CA PHE A 9 15.87 -53.34 -43.51
C PHE A 9 16.38 -51.89 -43.48
N ILE A 10 15.46 -50.92 -43.52
CA ILE A 10 15.74 -49.50 -43.26
C ILE A 10 15.36 -49.25 -41.79
N PRO A 11 16.26 -48.82 -40.90
CA PRO A 11 15.88 -48.47 -39.54
C PRO A 11 15.20 -47.09 -39.57
N ILE A 12 13.93 -47.04 -39.16
CA ILE A 12 13.23 -45.78 -38.91
C ILE A 12 13.72 -45.27 -37.55
N THR A 13 14.70 -44.38 -37.56
CA THR A 13 15.07 -43.59 -36.37
C THR A 13 13.95 -42.58 -36.09
N GLY A 14 13.04 -42.95 -35.20
CA GLY A 14 11.99 -42.06 -34.71
C GLY A 14 12.60 -40.89 -33.95
N LEU A 15 12.53 -39.68 -34.52
CA LEU A 15 12.85 -38.44 -33.83
C LEU A 15 11.73 -38.15 -32.82
N VAL A 16 11.98 -38.40 -31.54
CA VAL A 16 11.10 -37.93 -30.45
C VAL A 16 11.38 -36.45 -30.25
N LEU A 17 10.55 -35.59 -30.85
CA LEU A 17 10.51 -34.16 -30.54
C LEU A 17 9.93 -33.99 -29.13
N LEU A 18 10.80 -33.83 -28.12
CA LEU A 18 10.40 -33.33 -26.82
C LEU A 18 9.98 -31.86 -26.98
N ALA A 19 8.67 -31.62 -27.08
CA ALA A 19 8.12 -30.31 -26.87
C ALA A 19 8.35 -29.93 -25.41
N LEU A 20 9.36 -29.08 -25.16
CA LEU A 20 9.55 -28.41 -23.87
C LEU A 20 8.34 -27.49 -23.67
N LEU A 21 7.32 -27.99 -22.96
CA LEU A 21 6.26 -27.17 -22.42
C LEU A 21 6.90 -26.18 -21.46
N TRP A 22 6.97 -24.92 -21.89
CA TRP A 22 7.41 -23.83 -21.04
C TRP A 22 6.31 -23.60 -20.01
N ILE A 23 6.39 -24.30 -18.88
CA ILE A 23 5.55 -24.01 -17.72
C ILE A 23 6.07 -22.67 -17.19
N PRO A 24 5.29 -21.56 -17.28
CA PRO A 24 5.70 -20.36 -16.59
C PRO A 24 5.80 -20.72 -15.12
N ALA A 25 7.00 -20.60 -14.55
CA ALA A 25 7.16 -20.69 -13.11
C ALA A 25 6.18 -19.68 -12.52
N LEU A 26 5.16 -20.16 -11.79
CA LEU A 26 4.31 -19.27 -11.01
C LEU A 26 5.27 -18.41 -10.18
N ALA A 27 5.36 -17.12 -10.50
CA ALA A 27 6.11 -16.19 -9.68
C ALA A 27 5.44 -16.22 -8.30
N TRP A 28 6.13 -16.78 -7.32
CA TRP A 28 5.65 -16.80 -5.94
C TRP A 28 5.75 -15.37 -5.38
N SER A 29 4.74 -14.55 -5.69
CA SER A 29 4.45 -13.36 -4.92
C SER A 29 3.89 -13.77 -3.55
N PHE A 30 4.06 -12.92 -2.53
CA PHE A 30 3.51 -13.18 -1.21
C PHE A 30 1.97 -13.25 -1.27
N ASP A 31 1.36 -14.28 -0.67
CA ASP A 31 -0.10 -14.39 -0.61
C ASP A 31 -0.69 -13.47 0.47
N PHE A 32 -1.29 -12.35 0.05
CA PHE A 32 -2.01 -11.44 0.94
C PHE A 32 -3.47 -11.83 1.20
N SER A 33 -3.92 -13.04 0.85
CA SER A 33 -5.31 -13.48 1.05
C SER A 33 -5.77 -13.38 2.52
N GLY A 34 -4.91 -13.78 3.46
CA GLY A 34 -5.17 -13.64 4.91
C GLY A 34 -5.32 -12.19 5.34
N TRP A 35 -4.41 -11.32 4.88
CA TRP A 35 -4.48 -9.88 5.14
C TRP A 35 -5.75 -9.23 4.54
N ASN A 36 -6.07 -9.60 3.30
CA ASN A 36 -7.29 -9.15 2.63
C ASN A 36 -8.56 -9.57 3.38
N GLY A 37 -8.60 -10.80 3.93
CA GLY A 37 -9.69 -11.27 4.78
C GLY A 37 -9.86 -10.41 6.04
N LEU A 38 -8.76 -10.09 6.73
CA LEU A 38 -8.76 -9.23 7.91
C LEU A 38 -9.25 -7.82 7.59
N LEU A 39 -8.77 -7.21 6.51
CA LEU A 39 -9.22 -5.90 6.04
C LEU A 39 -10.73 -5.87 5.78
N LYS A 40 -11.23 -6.88 5.05
CA LYS A 40 -12.66 -7.01 4.76
C LYS A 40 -13.50 -7.22 6.01
N LYS A 41 -12.97 -7.86 7.05
CA LYS A 41 -13.69 -8.16 8.29
C LYS A 41 -13.67 -6.99 9.28
N HIS A 42 -12.53 -6.34 9.46
CA HIS A 42 -12.27 -5.44 10.59
C HIS A 42 -12.17 -3.96 10.23
N VAL A 43 -12.24 -3.60 8.95
CA VAL A 43 -12.21 -2.19 8.51
C VAL A 43 -13.57 -1.74 8.00
N ARG A 44 -14.13 -0.67 8.58
CA ARG A 44 -15.49 -0.18 8.28
C ARG A 44 -15.56 1.34 8.24
N PRO A 45 -16.53 1.92 7.51
CA PRO A 45 -16.81 3.35 7.61
C PRO A 45 -17.12 3.79 9.05
N VAL A 46 -16.58 4.93 9.47
CA VAL A 46 -16.84 5.60 10.74
C VAL A 46 -16.67 7.10 10.55
N THR A 47 -17.28 7.91 11.43
CA THR A 47 -17.05 9.35 11.50
C THR A 47 -16.40 9.68 12.83
N LEU A 48 -15.19 10.24 12.80
CA LEU A 48 -14.44 10.66 14.01
C LEU A 48 -14.07 12.13 13.90
N ALA A 49 -14.32 12.92 14.94
CA ALA A 49 -14.11 14.37 14.92
C ALA A 49 -14.72 15.08 13.69
N GLY A 50 -15.87 14.58 13.22
CA GLY A 50 -16.56 15.07 12.03
C GLY A 50 -15.91 14.68 10.70
N VAL A 51 -14.90 13.81 10.67
CA VAL A 51 -14.22 13.29 9.48
C VAL A 51 -14.72 11.89 9.17
N ASP A 52 -15.30 11.70 7.99
CA ASP A 52 -15.64 10.36 7.49
C ASP A 52 -14.39 9.63 7.01
N LEU A 53 -14.20 8.39 7.47
CA LEU A 53 -13.01 7.58 7.21
C LEU A 53 -13.28 6.08 7.34
N LEU A 54 -12.28 5.27 7.02
CA LEU A 54 -12.30 3.83 7.30
C LEU A 54 -11.57 3.53 8.61
N GLY A 55 -12.35 3.19 9.63
CA GLY A 55 -11.88 2.85 10.97
C GLY A 55 -11.57 1.37 11.12
N VAL A 56 -10.59 1.05 11.96
CA VAL A 56 -10.15 -0.32 12.25
C VAL A 56 -10.67 -0.74 13.62
N ASP A 57 -11.31 -1.91 13.67
CA ASP A 57 -11.66 -2.58 14.92
C ASP A 57 -10.43 -3.34 15.47
N TYR A 58 -9.56 -2.60 16.16
CA TYR A 58 -8.32 -3.15 16.72
C TYR A 58 -8.57 -4.30 17.71
N PRO A 59 -9.50 -4.21 18.68
CA PRO A 59 -9.78 -5.32 19.59
C PRO A 59 -10.25 -6.60 18.89
N ALA A 60 -11.13 -6.51 17.88
CA ALA A 60 -11.59 -7.68 17.15
C ALA A 60 -10.50 -8.24 16.22
N LEU A 61 -9.71 -7.37 15.60
CA LEU A 61 -8.59 -7.77 14.75
C LEU A 61 -7.52 -8.52 15.55
N GLN A 62 -7.17 -8.04 16.75
CA GLN A 62 -6.17 -8.69 17.62
C GLN A 62 -6.54 -10.14 17.98
N LYS A 63 -7.84 -10.41 18.14
CA LYS A 63 -8.38 -11.73 18.50
C LYS A 63 -8.58 -12.64 17.30
N ASP A 64 -8.42 -12.14 16.08
CA ASP A 64 -8.63 -12.93 14.87
C ASP A 64 -7.42 -13.86 14.62
N PRO A 65 -7.60 -15.19 14.56
CA PRO A 65 -6.49 -16.12 14.37
C PRO A 65 -5.75 -15.92 13.04
N ALA A 66 -6.39 -15.31 12.03
CA ALA A 66 -5.72 -14.97 10.77
C ALA A 66 -4.61 -13.91 10.95
N TRP A 67 -4.70 -13.06 11.98
CA TRP A 67 -3.68 -12.05 12.28
C TRP A 67 -2.32 -12.69 12.58
N ALA A 68 -2.30 -13.68 13.49
CA ALA A 68 -1.06 -14.36 13.85
C ALA A 68 -0.40 -15.07 12.66
N ARG A 69 -1.22 -15.68 11.77
CA ARG A 69 -0.72 -16.30 10.52
C ARG A 69 -0.05 -15.29 9.60
N VAL A 70 -0.70 -14.15 9.33
CA VAL A 70 -0.13 -13.10 8.46
C VAL A 70 1.24 -12.64 8.98
N ILE A 71 1.37 -12.45 10.29
CA ILE A 71 2.65 -12.06 10.90
C ILE A 71 3.70 -13.15 10.75
N GLU A 72 3.34 -14.42 10.93
CA GLU A 72 4.29 -15.53 10.78
C GLU A 72 4.74 -15.72 9.32
N ASP A 73 3.80 -15.65 8.37
CA ASP A 73 4.09 -15.76 6.94
C ASP A 73 5.10 -14.68 6.51
N LEU A 74 4.93 -13.43 6.97
CA LEU A 74 5.86 -12.33 6.68
C LEU A 74 7.28 -12.57 7.23
N LYS A 75 7.43 -13.23 8.39
CA LYS A 75 8.75 -13.53 8.94
C LYS A 75 9.52 -14.48 8.03
N SER A 76 8.83 -15.48 7.48
CA SER A 76 9.42 -16.54 6.65
C SER A 76 9.64 -16.14 5.19
N PHE A 77 8.85 -15.20 4.66
CA PHE A 77 8.93 -14.81 3.26
C PHE A 77 10.20 -14.03 2.95
N SER A 78 10.95 -14.43 1.92
CA SER A 78 12.14 -13.70 1.47
C SER A 78 11.76 -12.61 0.46
N PRO A 79 11.92 -11.30 0.78
CA PRO A 79 11.60 -10.22 -0.15
C PRO A 79 12.43 -10.23 -1.44
N SER A 80 13.57 -10.94 -1.46
CA SER A 80 14.37 -11.13 -2.67
C SER A 80 13.68 -11.98 -3.74
N ALA A 81 12.61 -12.71 -3.38
CA ALA A 81 11.80 -13.47 -4.33
C ALA A 81 10.95 -12.56 -5.25
N LEU A 82 10.72 -11.31 -4.86
CA LEU A 82 9.94 -10.32 -5.64
C LEU A 82 10.78 -9.82 -6.82
N LYS A 83 10.29 -10.03 -8.04
CA LYS A 83 11.06 -9.79 -9.27
C LYS A 83 10.71 -8.45 -9.90
N THR A 84 9.41 -8.13 -9.97
CA THR A 84 8.92 -6.96 -10.72
C THR A 84 8.74 -5.73 -9.83
N PRO A 85 8.78 -4.50 -10.38
CA PRO A 85 8.48 -3.29 -9.61
C PRO A 85 7.07 -3.31 -8.98
N PRO A 86 6.00 -3.73 -9.68
CA PRO A 86 4.67 -3.87 -9.07
C PRO A 86 4.62 -4.89 -7.93
N GLU A 87 5.31 -6.03 -8.04
CA GLU A 87 5.42 -7.01 -6.94
C GLU A 87 6.06 -6.39 -5.69
N LYS A 88 7.20 -5.69 -5.88
CA LYS A 88 7.92 -5.05 -4.78
C LYS A 88 7.08 -3.95 -4.13
N LEU A 89 6.48 -3.09 -4.94
CA LEU A 89 5.71 -1.95 -4.46
C LEU A 89 4.44 -2.41 -3.74
N ALA A 90 3.65 -3.32 -4.33
CA ALA A 90 2.45 -3.88 -3.69
C ALA A 90 2.79 -4.56 -2.36
N PHE A 91 3.86 -5.37 -2.33
CA PHE A 91 4.35 -6.03 -1.12
C PHE A 91 4.68 -5.02 -0.03
N TRP A 92 5.57 -4.05 -0.29
CA TRP A 92 6.03 -3.13 0.74
C TRP A 92 4.94 -2.16 1.23
N ILE A 93 3.98 -1.80 0.39
CA ILE A 93 2.80 -1.03 0.83
C ILE A 93 1.94 -1.87 1.79
N ASN A 94 1.65 -3.13 1.46
CA ASN A 94 0.89 -4.00 2.37
C ASN A 94 1.66 -4.26 3.66
N VAL A 95 2.96 -4.52 3.59
CA VAL A 95 3.82 -4.72 4.77
C VAL A 95 3.82 -3.47 5.66
N TYR A 96 3.95 -2.27 5.11
CA TYR A 96 3.84 -1.04 5.91
C TYR A 96 2.51 -1.00 6.68
N ASN A 97 1.40 -1.22 5.98
CA ASN A 97 0.07 -1.15 6.59
C ASN A 97 -0.15 -2.23 7.66
N ILE A 98 0.34 -3.45 7.43
CA ILE A 98 0.33 -4.52 8.43
C ILE A 98 1.17 -4.11 9.64
N MET A 99 2.37 -3.58 9.43
CA MET A 99 3.25 -3.16 10.51
C MET A 99 2.69 -1.96 11.27
N ALA A 100 2.01 -1.02 10.61
CA ALA A 100 1.35 0.11 11.28
C ALA A 100 0.20 -0.38 12.18
N VAL A 101 -0.60 -1.33 11.69
CA VAL A 101 -1.63 -1.99 12.50
C VAL A 101 -0.99 -2.76 13.67
N LYS A 102 0.09 -3.50 13.42
CA LYS A 102 0.83 -4.23 14.47
C LYS A 102 1.34 -3.28 15.56
N MET A 103 1.91 -2.14 15.18
CA MET A 103 2.37 -1.12 16.13
C MET A 103 1.24 -0.66 17.05
N VAL A 104 0.04 -0.45 16.51
CA VAL A 104 -1.13 -0.10 17.34
C VAL A 104 -1.51 -1.26 18.26
N LEU A 105 -1.59 -2.49 17.74
CA LEU A 105 -2.03 -3.67 18.50
C LEU A 105 -1.08 -4.04 19.64
N ASP A 106 0.22 -3.96 19.41
CA ASP A 106 1.25 -4.26 20.42
C ASP A 106 1.21 -3.28 21.60
N HIS A 107 0.61 -2.10 21.39
CA HIS A 107 0.54 -1.02 22.36
C HIS A 107 -0.91 -0.72 22.81
N TYR A 108 -1.91 -1.46 22.32
CA TYR A 108 -3.32 -1.17 22.58
C TYR A 108 -3.66 -1.40 24.08
N PRO A 109 -4.49 -0.54 24.71
CA PRO A 109 -5.17 0.65 24.15
C PRO A 109 -4.25 1.89 24.08
N VAL A 110 -4.36 2.63 22.97
CA VAL A 110 -3.75 3.96 22.76
C VAL A 110 -4.75 4.91 22.10
N ASP A 111 -4.58 6.20 22.34
CA ASP A 111 -5.38 7.24 21.67
C ASP A 111 -4.71 7.75 20.39
N SER A 112 -3.41 7.56 20.21
CA SER A 112 -2.67 7.84 18.97
C SER A 112 -1.58 6.80 18.72
N ILE A 113 -1.26 6.51 17.45
CA ILE A 113 -0.06 5.71 17.12
C ILE A 113 1.22 6.35 17.67
N LYS A 114 1.25 7.68 17.82
CA LYS A 114 2.41 8.39 18.37
C LYS A 114 2.70 8.01 19.81
N ASP A 115 1.68 7.54 20.54
CA ASP A 115 1.79 7.15 21.95
C ASP A 115 2.53 5.81 22.10
N ALA A 116 2.64 5.01 21.02
CA ALA A 116 3.57 3.88 20.96
C ALA A 116 5.04 4.34 20.87
N GLY A 117 5.30 5.63 20.63
CA GLY A 117 6.60 6.27 20.63
C GLY A 117 6.98 6.88 21.98
N SER A 118 8.13 7.54 22.01
CA SER A 118 8.52 8.44 23.09
C SER A 118 9.22 9.67 22.50
N PHE A 119 9.38 10.73 23.29
CA PHE A 119 10.08 11.93 22.85
C PHE A 119 11.49 11.64 22.28
N PHE A 120 12.22 10.70 22.89
CA PHE A 120 13.59 10.32 22.46
C PHE A 120 13.63 9.22 21.40
N ARG A 121 12.53 8.47 21.22
CA ARG A 121 12.41 7.40 20.21
C ARG A 121 11.06 7.52 19.51
N PRO A 122 11.00 8.22 18.36
CA PRO A 122 9.80 8.31 17.54
C PRO A 122 9.26 6.93 17.21
N VAL A 123 7.92 6.75 17.23
CA VAL A 123 7.29 5.45 16.97
C VAL A 123 7.76 4.83 15.66
N TRP A 124 7.93 5.63 14.60
CA TRP A 124 8.39 5.16 13.29
C TRP A 124 9.79 4.54 13.29
N LYS A 125 10.65 4.87 14.28
CA LYS A 125 12.02 4.33 14.39
C LYS A 125 12.11 3.13 15.34
N LYS A 126 11.01 2.71 15.97
CA LYS A 126 10.99 1.49 16.80
C LYS A 126 10.87 0.25 15.92
N THR A 127 11.58 -0.81 16.29
CA THR A 127 11.37 -2.14 15.68
C THR A 127 9.92 -2.54 15.92
N VAL A 128 9.22 -2.89 14.85
CA VAL A 128 7.79 -3.25 14.87
C VAL A 128 7.56 -4.72 14.57
N GLY A 129 8.45 -5.35 13.82
CA GLY A 129 8.33 -6.75 13.46
C GLY A 129 9.53 -7.25 12.67
N ILE A 130 9.40 -8.48 12.18
CA ILE A 130 10.40 -9.17 11.37
C ILE A 130 9.78 -9.48 10.01
N VAL A 131 10.50 -9.18 8.94
CA VAL A 131 10.12 -9.51 7.55
C VAL A 131 11.31 -10.17 6.88
N GLY A 132 11.13 -11.40 6.36
CA GLY A 132 12.22 -12.17 5.77
C GLY A 132 13.44 -12.34 6.68
N GLY A 133 13.19 -12.64 7.96
CA GLY A 133 14.24 -12.80 8.97
C GLY A 133 14.94 -11.52 9.43
N GLN A 134 14.55 -10.33 8.94
CA GLN A 134 15.14 -9.06 9.35
C GLN A 134 14.16 -8.20 10.15
N GLU A 135 14.67 -7.58 11.22
CA GLU A 135 13.92 -6.52 11.93
C GLU A 135 13.63 -5.34 11.01
N VAL A 136 12.41 -4.83 11.09
CA VAL A 136 11.95 -3.66 10.34
C VAL A 136 11.34 -2.62 11.26
N THR A 137 11.42 -1.37 10.80
CA THR A 137 10.73 -0.20 11.39
C THR A 137 9.83 0.41 10.32
N LEU A 138 8.81 1.18 10.72
CA LEU A 138 7.96 1.89 9.75
C LEU A 138 8.81 2.90 8.94
N HIS A 139 9.77 3.56 9.58
CA HIS A 139 10.71 4.46 8.92
C HIS A 139 11.50 3.76 7.82
N ARG A 140 12.07 2.57 8.09
CA ARG A 140 12.83 1.80 7.10
C ARG A 140 11.95 1.48 5.89
N ILE A 141 10.73 1.00 6.12
CA ILE A 141 9.82 0.65 5.03
C ILE A 141 9.44 1.88 4.20
N GLU A 142 9.12 3.00 4.84
CA GLU A 142 8.69 4.22 4.16
C GLU A 142 9.86 4.96 3.49
N HIS A 143 10.87 5.38 4.25
CA HIS A 143 11.94 6.25 3.76
C HIS A 143 13.03 5.51 2.99
N GLU A 144 13.39 4.30 3.41
CA GLU A 144 14.53 3.61 2.82
C GLU A 144 14.14 2.67 1.69
N ILE A 145 12.85 2.29 1.59
CA ILE A 145 12.33 1.36 0.60
C ILE A 145 11.29 2.05 -0.31
N LEU A 146 10.11 2.40 0.21
CA LEU A 146 8.98 2.87 -0.60
C LEU A 146 9.25 4.21 -1.31
N ARG A 147 9.77 5.22 -0.60
CA ARG A 147 10.07 6.53 -1.18
C ARG A 147 11.10 6.43 -2.31
N LYS A 148 12.08 5.54 -2.20
CA LYS A 148 13.08 5.29 -3.24
C LYS A 148 12.53 4.63 -4.51
N MET A 149 11.31 4.11 -4.47
CA MET A 149 10.64 3.57 -5.67
C MET A 149 10.05 4.67 -6.57
N GLY A 150 10.05 5.93 -6.14
CA GLY A 150 9.65 7.07 -6.98
C GLY A 150 8.16 7.09 -7.35
N GLU A 151 7.32 6.54 -6.48
CA GLU A 151 5.86 6.48 -6.64
C GLU A 151 5.16 7.39 -5.60
N PRO A 152 4.75 8.61 -5.96
CA PRO A 152 4.17 9.55 -4.99
C PRO A 152 2.82 9.10 -4.41
N ARG A 153 2.07 8.22 -5.10
CA ARG A 153 0.79 7.69 -4.59
C ARG A 153 0.98 6.84 -3.33
N VAL A 154 2.21 6.41 -2.98
CA VAL A 154 2.46 5.69 -1.72
C VAL A 154 1.98 6.48 -0.50
N HIS A 155 2.09 7.81 -0.53
CA HIS A 155 1.66 8.71 0.55
C HIS A 155 0.15 8.74 0.78
N ALA A 156 -0.63 8.27 -0.19
CA ALA A 156 -2.07 8.03 -0.02
C ALA A 156 -2.39 6.55 0.28
N ALA A 157 -1.44 5.64 0.10
CA ALA A 157 -1.63 4.20 0.16
C ALA A 157 -1.11 3.55 1.45
N ILE A 158 -0.17 4.21 2.14
CA ILE A 158 0.31 3.81 3.46
C ILE A 158 -0.40 4.60 4.57
N VAL A 159 -0.70 3.93 5.68
CA VAL A 159 -1.60 4.42 6.72
C VAL A 159 -0.85 4.57 8.03
N CYS A 160 -0.83 5.78 8.59
CA CYS A 160 -0.27 6.05 9.92
C CYS A 160 -1.31 5.94 11.05
N ALA A 161 -2.42 5.23 10.81
CA ALA A 161 -3.47 4.91 11.77
C ALA A 161 -4.09 6.13 12.49
N SER A 162 -4.28 7.25 11.78
CA SER A 162 -4.86 8.48 12.37
C SER A 162 -6.13 8.96 11.67
N VAL A 163 -6.91 9.83 12.29
CA VAL A 163 -8.13 10.41 11.70
C VAL A 163 -7.83 11.14 10.38
N SER A 164 -6.75 11.93 10.33
CA SER A 164 -6.39 12.73 9.15
C SER A 164 -5.58 11.96 8.09
N CYS A 165 -5.20 10.70 8.34
CA CYS A 165 -4.46 9.92 7.36
C CYS A 165 -5.34 9.38 6.22
N PRO A 166 -4.74 8.95 5.10
CA PRO A 166 -5.44 8.21 4.07
C PRO A 166 -6.07 6.94 4.66
N ASP A 167 -7.21 6.53 4.09
CA ASP A 167 -7.94 5.39 4.63
C ASP A 167 -7.19 4.07 4.42
N LEU A 168 -7.25 3.18 5.41
CA LEU A 168 -6.94 1.78 5.19
C LEU A 168 -8.06 1.17 4.34
N ARG A 169 -7.88 1.19 3.01
CA ARG A 169 -8.40 0.21 2.05
C ARG A 169 -8.93 -1.09 2.67
N ARG A 170 -10.08 -1.56 2.19
CA ARG A 170 -10.69 -2.83 2.61
C ARG A 170 -10.22 -4.05 1.80
N GLU A 171 -9.13 -3.89 1.05
CA GLU A 171 -8.51 -4.94 0.26
C GLU A 171 -6.99 -4.74 0.22
N ALA A 172 -6.24 -5.84 0.12
CA ALA A 172 -4.80 -5.77 -0.07
C ALA A 172 -4.46 -5.26 -1.47
N PHE A 173 -3.34 -4.55 -1.63
CA PHE A 173 -2.89 -4.20 -2.98
C PHE A 173 -2.22 -5.40 -3.63
N THR A 174 -2.50 -5.65 -4.91
CA THR A 174 -1.93 -6.77 -5.67
C THR A 174 -1.17 -6.25 -6.88
N PRO A 175 -0.14 -6.96 -7.38
CA PRO A 175 0.64 -6.51 -8.53
C PRO A 175 -0.23 -6.22 -9.77
N GLU A 176 -1.28 -7.03 -9.99
CA GLU A 176 -2.16 -6.97 -11.14
C GLU A 176 -3.10 -5.75 -11.10
N ASN A 177 -3.47 -5.28 -9.90
CA ASN A 177 -4.42 -4.19 -9.70
C ASN A 177 -3.76 -2.91 -9.19
N LEU A 178 -2.45 -2.92 -8.95
CA LEU A 178 -1.74 -1.90 -8.20
C LEU A 178 -1.98 -0.48 -8.72
N GLU A 179 -1.87 -0.27 -10.03
CA GLU A 179 -2.07 1.05 -10.65
C GLU A 179 -3.49 1.59 -10.39
N LYS A 180 -4.50 0.76 -10.63
CA LYS A 180 -5.91 1.13 -10.39
C LYS A 180 -6.15 1.42 -8.91
N GLN A 181 -5.56 0.62 -8.02
CA GLN A 181 -5.72 0.75 -6.59
C GLN A 181 -5.04 2.01 -6.05
N LEU A 182 -3.83 2.34 -6.51
CA LEU A 182 -3.13 3.59 -6.16
C LEU A 182 -3.89 4.83 -6.65
N ASP A 183 -4.40 4.80 -7.88
CA ASP A 183 -5.21 5.87 -8.45
C ASP A 183 -6.49 6.11 -7.66
N ASP A 184 -7.25 5.05 -7.40
CA ASP A 184 -8.49 5.08 -6.64
C ASP A 184 -8.26 5.62 -5.22
N GLN A 185 -7.21 5.14 -4.57
CA GLN A 185 -6.84 5.53 -3.22
C GLN A 185 -6.51 7.03 -3.12
N LEU A 186 -5.69 7.58 -4.04
CA LEU A 186 -5.39 9.01 -4.05
C LEU A 186 -6.62 9.85 -4.37
N ARG A 187 -7.48 9.42 -5.31
CA ARG A 187 -8.74 10.10 -5.62
C ARG A 187 -9.67 10.17 -4.41
N LYS A 188 -9.86 9.05 -3.70
CA LYS A 188 -10.67 8.98 -2.47
C LYS A 188 -10.13 9.89 -1.39
N PHE A 189 -8.80 9.91 -1.21
CA PHE A 189 -8.18 10.79 -0.23
C PHE A 189 -8.46 12.26 -0.57
N LEU A 190 -8.18 12.70 -1.80
CA LEU A 190 -8.43 14.08 -2.23
C LEU A 190 -9.90 14.48 -2.20
N ALA A 191 -10.83 13.55 -2.44
CA ALA A 191 -12.26 13.82 -2.38
C ALA A 191 -12.75 14.13 -0.95
N ASN A 192 -11.99 13.75 0.08
CA ASN A 192 -12.34 14.08 1.45
C ASN A 192 -11.89 15.52 1.80
N SER A 193 -12.87 16.42 1.85
CA SER A 193 -12.63 17.86 2.11
C SER A 193 -12.09 18.21 3.50
N ARG A 194 -12.14 17.27 4.45
CA ARG A 194 -11.70 17.48 5.83
C ARG A 194 -10.30 16.98 6.12
N LYS A 195 -9.77 16.04 5.34
CA LYS A 195 -8.41 15.50 5.53
C LYS A 195 -7.53 15.47 4.29
N GLY A 196 -8.11 15.52 3.08
CA GLY A 196 -7.40 15.41 1.81
C GLY A 196 -7.23 16.73 1.09
N MET A 197 -8.29 17.24 0.47
CA MET A 197 -8.25 18.49 -0.29
C MET A 197 -9.59 19.22 -0.29
N ARG A 198 -9.55 20.56 -0.18
CA ARG A 198 -10.71 21.44 -0.37
C ARG A 198 -10.30 22.71 -1.09
N VAL A 199 -11.03 23.07 -2.15
CA VAL A 199 -10.76 24.30 -2.92
C VAL A 199 -11.76 25.40 -2.55
N ASP A 200 -11.26 26.54 -2.10
CA ASP A 200 -12.06 27.76 -1.88
C ASP A 200 -11.69 28.81 -2.94
N ARG A 201 -12.49 28.85 -4.01
CA ARG A 201 -12.30 29.78 -5.13
C ARG A 201 -12.63 31.22 -4.78
N ARG A 202 -13.46 31.46 -3.76
CA ARG A 202 -13.86 32.83 -3.38
C ARG A 202 -12.72 33.54 -2.69
N GLN A 203 -11.91 32.80 -1.94
CA GLN A 203 -10.76 33.33 -1.22
C GLN A 203 -9.41 33.06 -1.92
N ASP A 204 -9.44 32.46 -3.11
CA ASP A 204 -8.27 32.00 -3.84
C ASP A 204 -7.34 31.11 -3.00
N ARG A 205 -7.90 30.04 -2.41
CA ARG A 205 -7.19 29.12 -1.49
C ARG A 205 -7.39 27.65 -1.86
N ILE A 206 -6.32 26.87 -1.72
CA ILE A 206 -6.34 25.41 -1.83
C ILE A 206 -5.93 24.84 -0.49
N TYR A 207 -6.86 24.18 0.19
CA TYR A 207 -6.56 23.45 1.41
C TYR A 207 -6.10 22.04 1.08
N LEU A 208 -4.95 21.61 1.61
CA LEU A 208 -4.35 20.31 1.38
C LEU A 208 -3.99 19.61 2.68
N SER A 209 -3.98 18.27 2.69
CA SER A 209 -3.43 17.49 3.79
C SER A 209 -1.96 17.87 4.07
N LYS A 210 -1.53 17.84 5.34
CA LYS A 210 -0.12 18.01 5.72
C LYS A 210 0.81 16.96 5.12
N ILE A 211 0.28 15.83 4.64
CA ILE A 211 1.07 14.82 3.92
C ILE A 211 1.73 15.43 2.66
N PHE A 212 1.06 16.36 1.99
CA PHE A 212 1.63 17.03 0.83
C PHE A 212 2.66 18.12 1.20
N ASP A 213 2.72 18.53 2.46
CA ASP A 213 3.76 19.39 3.03
C ASP A 213 4.99 18.55 3.41
N TRP A 214 4.78 17.53 4.24
CA TRP A 214 5.86 16.69 4.79
C TRP A 214 6.64 15.90 3.74
N PHE A 215 6.00 15.60 2.61
CA PHE A 215 6.58 14.81 1.52
C PHE A 215 6.60 15.55 0.18
N GLU A 216 6.61 16.89 0.20
CA GLU A 216 6.63 17.73 -1.01
C GLU A 216 7.70 17.29 -2.02
N GLU A 217 8.91 16.99 -1.54
CA GLU A 217 10.07 16.55 -2.34
C GLU A 217 9.76 15.36 -3.27
N ASP A 218 8.88 14.44 -2.84
CA ASP A 218 8.56 13.24 -3.61
C ASP A 218 7.68 13.55 -4.83
N PHE A 219 7.07 14.74 -4.89
CA PHE A 219 6.27 15.23 -6.01
C PHE A 219 7.07 16.10 -6.99
N GLU A 220 8.23 16.62 -6.60
CA GLU A 220 9.04 17.56 -7.40
C GLU A 220 9.41 17.00 -8.77
N SER A 221 9.88 15.75 -8.82
CA SER A 221 10.20 15.06 -10.08
C SER A 221 9.00 14.88 -11.03
N LYS A 222 7.78 15.12 -10.54
CA LYS A 222 6.52 15.04 -11.29
C LYS A 222 5.89 16.41 -11.54
N GLY A 223 6.64 17.49 -11.34
CA GLY A 223 6.20 18.87 -11.52
C GLY A 223 5.60 19.52 -10.27
N GLY A 224 5.85 18.95 -9.09
CA GLY A 224 5.37 19.47 -7.81
C GLY A 224 3.96 19.00 -7.44
N VAL A 225 3.53 19.37 -6.23
CA VAL A 225 2.27 18.88 -5.62
C VAL A 225 1.05 19.21 -6.46
N LEU A 226 0.76 20.49 -6.75
CA LEU A 226 -0.50 20.87 -7.42
C LEU A 226 -0.63 20.29 -8.84
N PRO A 227 0.42 20.36 -9.71
CA PRO A 227 0.34 19.73 -11.02
C PRO A 227 0.09 18.23 -10.94
N TYR A 228 0.74 17.54 -10.01
CA TYR A 228 0.53 16.11 -9.78
C TYR A 228 -0.92 15.80 -9.35
N LEU A 229 -1.42 16.47 -8.30
CA LEU A 229 -2.76 16.25 -7.77
C LEU A 229 -3.88 16.61 -8.76
N SER A 230 -3.62 17.53 -9.70
CA SER A 230 -4.60 17.92 -10.72
C SER A 230 -5.09 16.74 -11.58
N ARG A 231 -4.26 15.70 -11.75
CA ARG A 231 -4.61 14.45 -12.47
C ARG A 231 -5.68 13.63 -11.74
N TYR A 232 -5.75 13.79 -10.43
CA TYR A 232 -6.61 13.02 -9.53
C TYR A 232 -7.85 13.80 -9.08
N ALA A 233 -7.76 15.13 -8.99
CA ALA A 233 -8.89 16.01 -8.74
C ALA A 233 -10.02 15.85 -9.77
N ALA A 234 -11.26 16.10 -9.35
CA ALA A 234 -12.46 15.98 -10.16
C ALA A 234 -13.02 17.34 -10.60
N GLY A 235 -13.73 17.35 -11.74
CA GLY A 235 -14.54 18.48 -12.20
C GLY A 235 -13.82 19.84 -12.16
N LYS A 236 -14.45 20.81 -11.50
CA LYS A 236 -13.94 22.19 -11.42
C LYS A 236 -12.62 22.28 -10.64
N ASP A 237 -12.36 21.39 -9.68
CA ASP A 237 -11.16 21.44 -8.84
C ASP A 237 -9.92 21.12 -9.68
N ARG A 238 -10.03 20.15 -10.59
CA ARG A 238 -8.98 19.87 -11.59
C ARG A 238 -8.58 21.11 -12.38
N ALA A 239 -9.55 21.83 -12.93
CA ALA A 239 -9.28 23.02 -13.74
C ALA A 239 -8.62 24.13 -12.91
N TYR A 240 -9.03 24.28 -11.65
CA TYR A 240 -8.48 25.27 -10.74
C TYR A 240 -7.02 24.94 -10.36
N LEU A 241 -6.72 23.69 -9.99
CA LEU A 241 -5.35 23.25 -9.70
C LEU A 241 -4.41 23.45 -10.91
N LYS A 242 -4.89 23.17 -12.13
CA LYS A 242 -4.11 23.40 -13.36
C LYS A 242 -3.85 24.87 -13.68
N SER A 243 -4.64 25.79 -13.11
CA SER A 243 -4.46 27.23 -13.37
C SER A 243 -3.22 27.81 -12.70
N GLY A 244 -2.59 27.08 -11.76
CA GLY A 244 -1.47 27.58 -10.96
C GLY A 244 -1.86 28.69 -9.98
N LYS A 245 -3.17 28.95 -9.80
CA LYS A 245 -3.71 29.93 -8.87
C LYS A 245 -4.01 29.31 -7.50
N GLY A 246 -4.23 30.17 -6.52
CA GLY A 246 -4.64 29.77 -5.18
C GLY A 246 -3.47 29.57 -4.23
N LYS A 247 -3.54 30.19 -3.06
CA LYS A 247 -2.58 29.99 -1.97
C LYS A 247 -2.82 28.60 -1.34
N ILE A 248 -1.77 27.79 -1.24
CA ILE A 248 -1.82 26.52 -0.49
C ILE A 248 -1.91 26.83 1.00
N ILE A 249 -2.85 26.16 1.67
CA ILE A 249 -3.00 26.16 3.12
C ILE A 249 -3.09 24.71 3.56
N TYR A 250 -2.29 24.30 4.55
CA TYR A 250 -2.37 22.93 5.04
C TYR A 250 -3.46 22.80 6.11
N LEU A 251 -4.26 21.74 5.98
CA LEU A 251 -5.28 21.34 6.94
C LEU A 251 -4.63 20.94 8.28
N ASP A 252 -5.35 21.11 9.38
CA ASP A 252 -4.94 20.52 10.64
C ASP A 252 -4.92 18.99 10.56
N TYR A 253 -4.00 18.38 11.30
CA TYR A 253 -3.78 16.94 11.25
C TYR A 253 -4.14 16.32 12.59
N ASN A 254 -5.31 15.68 12.64
CA ASN A 254 -5.78 14.96 13.80
C ASN A 254 -5.08 13.59 13.86
N TRP A 255 -4.29 13.42 14.92
CA TRP A 255 -3.50 12.23 15.22
C TRP A 255 -4.25 11.18 16.06
N ASP A 256 -5.49 11.45 16.46
CA ASP A 256 -6.35 10.48 17.13
C ASP A 256 -6.40 9.21 16.29
N LEU A 257 -6.36 8.07 16.96
CA LEU A 257 -6.36 6.75 16.36
C LEU A 257 -7.60 6.58 15.50
N ASN A 258 -7.46 6.04 14.29
CA ASN A 258 -8.58 5.70 13.41
C ASN A 258 -9.32 4.44 13.91
N ARG A 259 -9.67 4.40 15.20
CA ARG A 259 -10.38 3.30 15.82
C ARG A 259 -11.84 3.33 15.46
N ARG A 260 -12.38 2.16 15.17
CA ARG A 260 -13.82 1.94 15.28
C ARG A 260 -14.14 1.71 16.75
N GLN A 261 -15.08 2.46 17.28
CA GLN A 261 -15.73 2.15 18.55
C GLN A 261 -17.10 1.57 18.19
N ASP A 262 -17.34 0.33 18.58
CA ASP A 262 -18.66 -0.28 18.57
C ASP A 262 -19.35 0.01 19.91
#